data_AF-A0A944PKL2-F1
#
_entry.id   AF-A0A944PKL2-F1
#
_cell.length_a   1.000
_cell.length_b   1.000
_cell.length_c   1.000
_cell.angle_alpha   90.00
_cell.angle_beta   90.00
_cell.angle_gamma   90.00
#
_symmetry.space_group_name_H-M   'P 1'
#
loop_
_entity.id
_entity.type
_entity.pdbx_description
1 polymer ?
#
loop_
_entity_poly.entity_id
_entity_poly.type
_entity_poly.pdbx_seq_one_letter_code
_entity_poly.pdbx_strand_id
1 'polypeptide(L)'
;MTAGSAAGSAAGTLPVRLERALRHAVKAARTPTRARTPQTGIRPNRERAEEVLSRLRGCQARLLATPADPGALRAMDDAAYTLCVLMGRPTAHGAVLAAEALLAEPAPDARQPTRP
;
A
#
# COMPACT_ATOMS: atom_id res chain seq x y z
N MET A 1 14.20 45.48 -20.45
CA MET A 1 14.35 44.61 -21.63
C MET A 1 13.85 43.22 -21.25
N THR A 2 12.81 42.78 -21.95
CA THR A 2 12.05 41.55 -21.77
C THR A 2 12.67 40.35 -22.51
N ALA A 3 12.22 39.16 -22.07
CA ALA A 3 12.25 37.84 -22.73
C ALA A 3 13.57 37.04 -22.65
N GLY A 4 13.56 35.72 -22.43
CA GLY A 4 12.43 34.78 -22.42
C GLY A 4 12.83 33.48 -21.73
N SER A 5 11.93 32.98 -20.88
CA SER A 5 12.00 31.64 -20.30
C SER A 5 11.44 30.67 -21.33
N ALA A 6 12.32 29.88 -21.96
CA ALA A 6 11.92 28.78 -22.83
C ALA A 6 11.59 27.57 -21.95
N ALA A 7 10.33 27.47 -21.55
CA ALA A 7 9.72 26.23 -21.09
C ALA A 7 9.61 25.27 -22.28
N GLY A 8 10.70 24.57 -22.58
CA GLY A 8 10.70 23.43 -23.47
C GLY A 8 10.13 22.23 -22.73
N SER A 9 8.86 21.88 -23.01
CA SER A 9 8.28 20.58 -22.70
C SER A 9 9.08 19.48 -23.39
N ALA A 10 10.13 19.00 -22.73
CA ALA A 10 10.76 17.76 -23.08
C ALA A 10 9.84 16.64 -22.60
N ALA A 11 9.03 16.10 -23.51
CA ALA A 11 8.56 14.72 -23.43
C ALA A 11 9.80 13.82 -23.50
N GLY A 12 10.54 13.78 -22.40
CA GLY A 12 11.83 13.10 -22.30
C GLY A 12 11.58 11.62 -22.10
N THR A 13 12.11 10.82 -23.02
CA THR A 13 12.42 9.42 -22.76
C THR A 13 13.07 9.32 -21.39
N LEU A 14 12.40 8.70 -20.43
CA LEU A 14 12.94 8.55 -19.08
C LEU A 14 14.31 7.88 -19.19
N PRO A 15 15.31 8.27 -18.37
CA PRO A 15 16.61 7.61 -18.36
C PRO A 15 16.42 6.10 -18.21
N VAL A 16 17.11 5.28 -19.03
CA VAL A 16 16.91 3.81 -19.09
C VAL A 16 16.98 3.14 -17.71
N ARG A 17 17.82 3.66 -16.80
CA ARG A 17 17.89 3.18 -15.41
C ARG A 17 16.58 3.43 -14.65
N LEU A 18 15.97 4.59 -14.83
CA LEU A 18 14.71 4.96 -14.19
C LEU A 18 13.55 4.12 -14.75
N GLU A 19 13.49 3.92 -16.07
CA GLU A 19 12.50 3.05 -16.69
C GLU A 19 12.64 1.60 -16.18
N ARG A 20 13.88 1.11 -16.11
CA ARG A 20 14.17 -0.24 -15.57
C ARG A 20 13.79 -0.35 -14.10
N ALA A 21 14.10 0.67 -13.29
CA ALA A 21 13.72 0.71 -11.88
C ALA A 21 12.20 0.71 -11.71
N LEU A 22 11.48 1.53 -12.49
CA LEU A 22 10.02 1.59 -12.49
C LEU A 22 9.42 0.24 -12.90
N ARG A 23 9.92 -0.37 -13.98
CA ARG A 23 9.47 -1.68 -14.45
C ARG A 23 9.72 -2.78 -13.41
N HIS A 24 10.87 -2.74 -12.73
CA HIS A 24 11.16 -3.67 -11.63
C HIS A 24 10.24 -3.45 -10.44
N ALA A 25 10.00 -2.20 -10.05
CA ALA A 25 9.07 -1.85 -8.97
C ALA A 25 7.64 -2.32 -9.29
N VAL A 26 7.16 -2.09 -10.51
CA VAL A 26 5.85 -2.56 -10.98
C VAL A 26 5.79 -4.08 -11.02
N LYS A 27 6.84 -4.77 -11.50
CA LYS A 27 6.88 -6.24 -11.53
C LYS A 27 6.92 -6.82 -10.12
N ALA A 28 7.69 -6.24 -9.21
CA ALA A 28 7.74 -6.62 -7.80
C ALA A 28 6.38 -6.40 -7.13
N ALA A 29 5.71 -5.28 -7.42
CA ALA A 29 4.37 -4.99 -6.94
C ALA A 29 3.33 -5.99 -7.49
N ARG A 30 3.48 -6.48 -8.72
CA ARG A 30 2.56 -7.46 -9.33
C ARG A 30 2.85 -8.91 -9.00
N THR A 31 4.04 -9.24 -8.50
CA THR A 31 4.42 -10.63 -8.22
C THR A 31 4.04 -10.96 -6.78
N PRO A 32 3.00 -11.77 -6.52
CA PRO A 32 2.67 -12.17 -5.17
C PRO A 32 3.81 -13.03 -4.62
N THR A 33 4.58 -12.48 -3.67
CA THR A 33 5.54 -13.26 -2.90
C THR A 33 4.74 -14.29 -2.09
N ARG A 34 4.91 -15.57 -2.41
CA ARG A 34 4.30 -16.67 -1.65
C ARG A 34 5.09 -16.86 -0.35
N ALA A 35 4.92 -15.94 0.59
CA ALA A 35 5.50 -16.07 1.92
C ALA A 35 4.80 -17.20 2.68
N ARG A 36 5.57 -18.20 3.11
CA ARG A 36 5.16 -19.30 3.98
C ARG A 36 4.70 -18.70 5.31
N THR A 37 3.45 -18.91 5.70
CA THR A 37 2.91 -18.43 6.98
C THR A 37 3.37 -19.34 8.11
N PRO A 38 4.12 -18.86 9.12
CA PRO A 38 4.14 -19.51 10.42
C PRO A 38 2.76 -19.30 11.05
N GLN A 39 1.93 -20.35 11.04
CA GLN A 39 0.66 -20.34 11.76
C GLN A 39 0.95 -20.65 13.23
N THR A 40 1.09 -19.61 14.04
CA THR A 40 1.17 -19.76 15.50
C THR A 40 0.30 -18.68 16.17
N GLY A 41 -0.93 -19.05 16.50
CA GLY A 41 -1.63 -18.64 17.74
C GLY A 41 -2.10 -17.20 17.97
N ILE A 42 -1.87 -16.23 17.08
CA ILE A 42 -2.38 -14.84 17.26
C ILE A 42 -3.06 -14.39 15.98
N ARG A 43 -4.38 -14.16 16.02
CA ARG A 43 -5.09 -13.55 14.87
C ARG A 43 -4.80 -12.05 14.83
N PRO A 44 -4.51 -11.46 13.67
CA PRO A 44 -4.33 -10.02 13.54
C PRO A 44 -5.62 -9.28 13.96
N ASN A 45 -5.45 -8.17 14.69
CA ASN A 45 -6.56 -7.32 15.10
C ASN A 45 -7.20 -6.68 13.86
N ARG A 46 -8.48 -7.01 13.63
CA ARG A 46 -9.26 -6.58 12.45
C ARG A 46 -9.50 -5.07 12.42
N GLU A 47 -9.93 -4.49 13.53
CA GLU A 47 -10.18 -3.04 13.63
C GLU A 47 -8.91 -2.25 13.35
N ARG A 48 -7.79 -2.71 13.91
CA ARG A 48 -6.49 -2.08 13.66
C ARG A 48 -6.06 -2.20 12.19
N ALA A 49 -6.35 -3.33 11.54
CA ALA A 49 -6.07 -3.49 10.11
C ALA A 49 -6.90 -2.54 9.25
N GLU A 50 -8.18 -2.36 9.58
CA GLU A 50 -9.09 -1.42 8.90
C GLU A 50 -8.67 0.04 9.07
N GLU A 51 -8.31 0.45 10.30
CA GLU A 51 -7.80 1.78 10.62
C GLU A 51 -6.56 2.10 9.76
N VAL A 52 -5.60 1.18 9.73
CA VAL A 52 -4.33 1.40 9.01
C VAL A 52 -4.53 1.36 7.49
N LEU A 53 -5.38 0.47 6.97
CA LEU A 53 -5.73 0.46 5.54
C LEU A 53 -6.41 1.76 5.10
N SER A 54 -7.32 2.29 5.93
CA SER A 54 -7.99 3.57 5.67
C SER A 54 -6.98 4.72 5.66
N ARG A 55 -6.04 4.75 6.62
CA ARG A 55 -4.95 5.73 6.66
C ARG A 55 -4.05 5.64 5.42
N LEU A 56 -3.71 4.43 4.97
CA LEU A 56 -2.91 4.22 3.76
C LEU A 56 -3.61 4.80 2.53
N ARG A 57 -4.90 4.49 2.34
CA ARG A 57 -5.72 5.00 1.23
C ARG A 57 -5.84 6.53 1.27
N GLY A 58 -5.99 7.11 2.46
CA GLY A 58 -5.98 8.56 2.64
C GLY A 58 -4.65 9.21 2.24
N CYS A 59 -3.51 8.59 2.56
CA CYS A 59 -2.20 9.06 2.13
C CYS A 59 -2.02 8.95 0.60
N GLN A 60 -2.49 7.86 -0.01
CA GLN A 60 -2.48 7.69 -1.47
C GLN A 60 -3.30 8.79 -2.15
N ALA A 61 -4.51 9.08 -1.68
CA ALA A 61 -5.34 10.16 -2.21
C ALA A 61 -4.64 11.53 -2.12
N ARG A 62 -3.97 11.82 -0.99
CA ARG A 62 -3.17 13.03 -0.82
C ARG A 62 -2.00 13.10 -1.78
N LEU A 63 -1.27 12.01 -2.00
CA LEU A 63 -0.14 11.96 -2.93
C LEU A 63 -0.59 12.07 -4.39
N LEU A 64 -1.79 11.58 -4.72
CA LEU A 64 -2.37 11.80 -6.05
C LEU A 64 -2.67 13.29 -6.29
N ALA A 65 -3.08 14.03 -5.26
CA ALA A 65 -3.29 15.49 -5.35
C ALA A 65 -1.97 16.28 -5.31
N THR A 66 -1.03 15.86 -4.45
CA THR A 66 0.26 16.53 -4.22
C THR A 66 1.39 15.50 -4.13
N PRO A 67 2.00 15.11 -5.27
CA PRO A 67 2.99 14.03 -5.31
C PRO A 67 4.28 14.28 -4.52
N ALA A 68 4.60 15.55 -4.27
CA ALA A 68 5.80 15.97 -3.57
C ALA A 68 5.56 16.28 -2.08
N ASP A 69 4.40 15.92 -1.51
CA ASP A 69 4.09 16.12 -0.09
C ASP A 69 4.92 15.15 0.77
N PRO A 70 5.97 15.63 1.48
CA PRO A 70 6.86 14.76 2.24
C PRO A 70 6.15 14.14 3.45
N GLY A 71 5.15 14.82 4.01
CA GLY A 71 4.37 14.32 5.13
C GLY A 71 3.45 13.18 4.71
N ALA A 72 2.85 13.27 3.52
CA ALA A 72 2.05 12.19 2.95
C ALA A 72 2.90 10.97 2.59
N LEU A 73 4.09 11.17 2.01
CA LEU A 73 5.04 10.08 1.73
C LEU A 73 5.43 9.34 3.01
N ARG A 74 5.87 10.08 4.04
CA ARG A 74 6.27 9.45 5.31
C ARG A 74 5.11 8.73 5.99
N ALA A 75 3.93 9.33 6.02
CA ALA A 75 2.75 8.71 6.60
C ALA A 75 2.34 7.43 5.84
N MET A 76 2.48 7.42 4.51
CA MET A 76 2.24 6.24 3.68
C MET A 76 3.23 5.11 4.01
N ASP A 77 4.53 5.41 4.12
CA ASP A 77 5.55 4.42 4.49
C ASP A 77 5.31 3.84 5.89
N ASP A 78 4.98 4.69 6.87
CA ASP A 78 4.67 4.22 8.23
C ASP A 78 3.42 3.30 8.24
N ALA A 79 2.38 3.65 7.46
CA ALA A 79 1.18 2.81 7.32
C ALA A 79 1.48 1.47 6.63
N ALA A 80 2.28 1.49 5.57
CA ALA A 80 2.71 0.29 4.86
C ALA A 80 3.55 -0.63 5.75
N TYR A 81 4.49 -0.08 6.51
CA TYR A 81 5.28 -0.82 7.50
C TYR A 81 4.39 -1.45 8.59
N THR A 82 3.43 -0.69 9.11
CA THR A 82 2.48 -1.18 10.11
C THR A 82 1.66 -2.36 9.57
N LEU A 83 1.18 -2.30 8.32
CA LEU A 83 0.48 -3.43 7.71
C LEU A 83 1.39 -4.65 7.54
N CYS A 84 2.64 -4.48 7.12
CA CYS A 84 3.61 -5.58 7.01
C CYS A 84 3.78 -6.32 8.33
N VAL A 85 3.93 -5.58 9.45
CA VAL A 85 4.05 -6.16 10.79
C VAL A 85 2.76 -6.85 11.21
N LEU A 86 1.60 -6.19 11.09
CA LEU A 86 0.31 -6.75 11.50
C LEU A 86 -0.04 -8.04 10.72
N MET A 87 0.28 -8.08 9.43
CA MET A 87 -0.07 -9.21 8.56
C MET A 87 1.03 -10.27 8.46
N GLY A 88 2.19 -10.05 9.10
CA GLY A 88 3.35 -10.93 8.98
C GLY A 88 3.84 -11.07 7.53
N ARG A 89 3.78 -9.99 6.74
CA ARG A 89 4.15 -9.98 5.32
C ARG A 89 5.41 -9.14 5.10
N PRO A 90 6.34 -9.60 4.26
CA PRO A 90 7.59 -8.87 4.01
C PRO A 90 7.43 -7.71 3.02
N THR A 91 6.27 -7.60 2.35
CA THR A 91 6.02 -6.56 1.34
C THR A 91 4.71 -5.84 1.61
N ALA A 92 4.68 -4.53 1.35
CA ALA A 92 3.49 -3.70 1.52
C ALA A 92 2.31 -4.22 0.67
N HIS A 93 2.57 -4.61 -0.58
CA HIS A 93 1.55 -5.20 -1.44
C HIS A 93 0.95 -6.49 -0.86
N GLY A 94 1.82 -7.41 -0.39
CA GLY A 94 1.36 -8.64 0.24
C GLY A 94 0.59 -8.39 1.54
N ALA A 95 0.98 -7.36 2.30
CA ALA A 95 0.29 -6.94 3.51
C ALA A 95 -1.10 -6.37 3.22
N VAL A 96 -1.24 -5.51 2.20
CA VAL A 96 -2.54 -4.96 1.78
C VAL A 96 -3.49 -6.08 1.36
N LEU A 97 -3.06 -7.00 0.50
CA LEU A 97 -3.90 -8.13 0.08
C LEU A 97 -4.33 -9.01 1.26
N ALA A 98 -3.42 -9.28 2.20
CA ALA A 98 -3.73 -10.06 3.39
C ALA A 98 -4.72 -9.34 4.32
N ALA A 99 -4.59 -8.02 4.47
CA ALA A 99 -5.50 -7.21 5.26
C ALA A 99 -6.89 -7.10 4.60
N GLU A 100 -6.96 -6.91 3.28
CA GLU A 100 -8.21 -6.91 2.54
C GLU A 100 -8.93 -8.27 2.64
N ALA A 101 -8.19 -9.38 2.53
CA ALA A 101 -8.75 -10.71 2.77
C ALA A 101 -9.25 -10.88 4.22
N LEU A 102 -8.49 -10.40 5.21
CA LEU A 102 -8.92 -10.39 6.61
C LEU A 102 -10.23 -9.63 6.82
N LEU A 103 -10.43 -8.51 6.10
CA LEU A 103 -11.64 -7.69 6.15
C LEU A 103 -12.80 -8.26 5.33
N ALA A 104 -12.53 -9.03 4.28
CA ALA A 104 -13.57 -9.70 3.50
C ALA A 104 -14.21 -10.89 4.24
N GLU A 105 -13.47 -11.53 5.16
CA GLU A 105 -14.02 -12.58 6.03
C GLU A 105 -15.16 -12.02 6.91
N PRO A 106 -16.27 -12.74 7.07
CA PRO A 106 -17.34 -12.30 7.96
C PRO A 106 -16.81 -12.21 9.40
N ALA A 107 -17.21 -11.15 10.11
CA ALA A 107 -16.89 -10.98 11.51
C ALA A 107 -17.33 -12.24 12.29
N PRO A 108 -16.55 -12.71 13.27
CA PRO A 108 -16.84 -13.95 13.98
C PRO A 108 -18.22 -13.97 14.66
N ASP A 109 -18.82 -12.81 14.94
CA ASP A 109 -20.18 -12.69 15.50
C ASP A 109 -21.32 -12.86 14.49
N ALA A 110 -21.10 -12.62 13.20
CA ALA A 110 -22.17 -12.73 12.18
C ALA A 110 -22.55 -14.18 11.85
N ARG A 111 -21.85 -15.17 12.43
CA ARG A 111 -22.03 -16.61 12.20
C ARG A 111 -22.92 -17.31 13.24
N GLN A 112 -23.53 -16.61 14.19
CA GLN A 112 -24.57 -17.21 15.02
C GLN A 112 -25.92 -17.12 14.29
N PRO A 113 -26.41 -18.22 13.67
CA PRO A 113 -27.84 -18.30 13.38
C PRO A 113 -28.56 -18.18 14.72
N THR A 114 -29.48 -17.22 14.81
CA THR A 114 -30.46 -17.17 15.88
C THR A 114 -31.14 -18.55 15.96
N ARG A 115 -30.72 -19.35 16.94
CA ARG A 115 -31.33 -20.65 17.20
C ARG A 115 -32.72 -20.35 17.79
N PRO A 116 -33.79 -20.94 17.25
CA PRO A 116 -35.17 -20.65 17.66
C PRO A 116 -35.45 -21.04 19.11
#